data_AF-A0A7Y4SWP0-F1
#
_entry.id   AF-A0A7Y4SWP0-F1
#
_cell.length_a   1.000
_cell.length_b   1.000
_cell.length_c   1.000
_cell.angle_alpha   90.00
_cell.angle_beta   90.00
_cell.angle_gamma   90.00
#
_symmetry.space_group_name_H-M   'P 1'
#
loop_
_entity.id
_entity.type
_entity.pdbx_description
1 polymer ?
#
loop_
_entity_poly.entity_id
_entity_poly.type
_entity_poly.pdbx_seq_one_letter_code
_entity_poly.pdbx_strand_id
1 'polypeptide(L)'
;MRGERRRAKRGAARLEASLQQLPEVIDTKKRRGSKDAETRVSTTDPDARVMKIGDGGFRPAFNAQFSTTTDRARVSVGVDVTSGGCDIADASNFVIEPAD
;
A
#
# COMPACT_ATOMS: atom_id res chain seq x y z
N MET A 1 27.67 5.11 20.04
CA MET A 1 26.64 5.68 20.95
C MET A 1 25.64 6.68 20.35
N ARG A 2 25.99 7.87 19.82
CA ARG A 2 24.96 8.83 19.33
C ARG A 2 24.15 8.30 18.12
N GLY A 3 24.79 7.56 17.22
CA GLY A 3 24.15 6.96 16.04
C GLY A 3 23.14 5.87 16.37
N GLU A 4 23.46 4.97 17.31
CA GLU A 4 22.57 3.88 17.74
C GLU A 4 21.31 4.41 18.42
N ARG A 5 21.45 5.41 19.30
CA ARG A 5 20.29 6.07 19.93
C ARG A 5 19.37 6.71 18.90
N ARG A 6 19.91 7.36 17.87
CA ARG A 6 19.10 7.95 16.79
C ARG A 6 18.41 6.88 15.94
N ARG A 7 19.07 5.74 15.67
CA ARG A 7 18.47 4.60 14.97
C ARG A 7 17.30 4.00 15.77
N ALA A 8 17.48 3.78 17.07
CA ALA A 8 16.43 3.26 17.95
C ALA A 8 15.21 4.20 17.99
N LYS A 9 15.42 5.51 18.16
CA LYS A 9 14.32 6.50 18.16
C LYS A 9 13.52 6.50 16.86
N ARG A 10 14.20 6.43 15.70
CA ARG A 10 13.53 6.35 14.39
C ARG A 10 12.73 5.05 14.23
N GLY A 11 13.25 3.93 14.74
CA GLY A 11 12.53 2.67 14.73
C GLY A 11 11.26 2.73 15.58
N ALA A 12 11.35 3.28 16.80
CA ALA A 12 10.20 3.46 17.68
C ALA A 12 9.12 4.36 17.06
N ALA A 13 9.52 5.50 16.46
CA ALA A 13 8.59 6.40 15.80
C ALA A 13 7.87 5.74 14.60
N ARG A 14 8.57 4.92 13.82
CA ARG A 14 7.96 4.16 12.72
C ARG A 14 6.95 3.13 13.24
N LEU A 15 7.30 2.40 14.29
CA LEU A 15 6.40 1.44 14.90
C LEU A 15 5.14 2.12 15.43
N GLU A 16 5.29 3.26 16.10
CA GLU A 16 4.16 4.06 16.58
C GLU A 16 3.25 4.51 15.44
N ALA A 17 3.82 5.01 14.34
CA ALA A 17 3.07 5.36 13.14
C ALA A 17 2.33 4.15 12.54
N SER A 18 2.98 2.98 12.46
CA SER A 18 2.33 1.75 12.00
C SER A 18 1.15 1.34 12.87
N LEU A 19 1.30 1.47 14.19
CA LEU A 19 0.23 1.14 15.16
C LEU A 19 -0.96 2.09 15.03
N GLN A 20 -0.73 3.38 14.75
CA GLN A 20 -1.79 4.36 14.54
C GLN A 20 -2.68 4.04 13.33
N GLN A 21 -2.14 3.37 12.31
CA GLN A 21 -2.91 2.98 11.13
C GLN A 21 -3.77 1.72 11.33
N LEU A 22 -3.53 0.93 12.39
CA LEU A 22 -4.24 -0.34 12.64
C LEU A 22 -5.78 -0.24 12.53
N PRO A 23 -6.46 0.77 13.11
CA PRO A 23 -7.92 0.88 13.01
C PRO A 23 -8.40 0.96 11.56
N GLU A 24 -7.75 1.77 10.73
CA GLU A 24 -8.09 1.95 9.33
C GLU A 24 -7.88 0.65 8.52
N VAL A 25 -6.80 -0.08 8.82
CA VAL A 25 -6.52 -1.38 8.17
C VAL A 25 -7.58 -2.40 8.53
N ILE A 26 -7.96 -2.46 9.80
CA ILE A 26 -8.99 -3.36 10.31
C ILE A 26 -10.32 -3.06 9.60
N ASP A 27 -10.72 -1.79 9.54
CA ASP A 27 -11.98 -1.40 8.91
C ASP A 27 -11.99 -1.66 7.41
N THR A 28 -10.86 -1.43 6.73
CA THR A 28 -10.72 -1.74 5.31
C THR A 28 -10.80 -3.25 5.05
N LYS A 29 -10.17 -4.07 5.88
CA LYS A 29 -10.27 -5.54 5.79
C LYS A 29 -11.68 -6.05 6.06
N LYS A 30 -12.38 -5.48 7.05
CA LYS A 30 -13.79 -5.79 7.34
C LYS A 30 -14.69 -5.45 6.16
N ARG A 31 -14.54 -4.26 5.56
CA ARG A 31 -15.29 -3.85 4.35
C ARG A 31 -15.07 -4.81 3.18
N ARG A 32 -13.87 -5.40 3.06
CA ARG A 32 -13.53 -6.39 2.03
C ARG A 32 -13.92 -7.84 2.41
N GLY A 33 -14.65 -8.05 3.50
CA GLY A 33 -15.19 -9.37 3.88
C GLY A 33 -14.18 -10.31 4.54
N SER A 34 -13.03 -9.82 4.98
CA SER A 34 -12.03 -10.63 5.69
C SER A 34 -12.56 -11.08 7.04
N LYS A 35 -12.46 -12.39 7.33
CA LYS A 35 -12.88 -12.99 8.61
C LYS A 35 -11.77 -13.04 9.67
N ASP A 36 -10.53 -12.70 9.30
CA ASP A 36 -9.37 -12.85 10.17
C ASP A 36 -9.34 -11.86 11.33
N ALA A 37 -9.10 -12.39 12.53
CA ALA A 37 -9.00 -11.63 13.79
C ALA A 37 -7.65 -10.92 13.98
N GLU A 38 -6.58 -11.34 13.29
CA GLU A 38 -5.24 -10.74 13.43
C GLU A 38 -4.89 -9.85 12.23
N THR A 39 -5.22 -8.57 12.34
CA THR A 39 -4.72 -7.57 11.38
C THR A 39 -3.28 -7.18 11.72
N ARG A 40 -2.39 -7.33 10.74
CA ARG A 40 -0.97 -7.01 10.86
C ARG A 40 -0.63 -5.74 10.08
N VAL A 41 0.29 -4.95 10.62
CA VAL A 41 0.91 -3.77 10.00
C VAL A 41 2.42 -3.97 9.92
N SER A 42 3.07 -3.29 8.98
CA SER A 42 4.53 -3.38 8.79
C SER A 42 5.25 -2.69 9.95
N THR A 43 6.30 -3.32 10.48
CA THR A 43 7.13 -2.78 11.56
C THR A 43 8.37 -2.04 11.06
N THR A 44 8.68 -2.15 9.77
CA THR A 44 9.86 -1.54 9.14
C THR A 44 9.53 -0.25 8.39
N ASP A 45 8.33 -0.19 7.82
CA ASP A 45 7.79 0.92 7.04
C ASP A 45 6.28 1.05 7.26
N PRO A 46 5.78 2.12 7.91
CA PRO A 46 4.36 2.28 8.23
C PRO A 46 3.46 2.38 6.99
N ASP A 47 3.99 2.86 5.87
CA ASP A 47 3.18 3.10 4.67
C ASP A 47 2.98 1.82 3.85
N ALA A 48 3.87 0.83 4.01
CA ALA A 48 3.80 -0.45 3.33
C ALA A 48 2.83 -1.41 4.06
N ARG A 49 1.88 -2.01 3.33
CA ARG A 49 0.96 -3.00 3.91
C ARG A 49 1.44 -4.43 3.67
N VAL A 50 1.14 -5.31 4.62
CA VAL A 50 1.46 -6.75 4.50
C VAL A 50 0.47 -7.39 3.55
N MET A 51 0.99 -7.92 2.44
CA MET A 51 0.20 -8.54 1.38
C MET A 51 0.71 -9.94 1.06
N LYS A 52 -0.18 -10.77 0.51
CA LYS A 52 0.20 -12.07 -0.06
C LYS A 52 0.83 -11.82 -1.42
N ILE A 53 2.01 -12.38 -1.65
CA ILE A 53 2.73 -12.26 -2.91
C ILE A 53 2.57 -13.56 -3.72
N GLY A 54 2.81 -13.50 -5.03
CA GLY A 54 2.65 -14.63 -5.95
C GLY A 54 3.51 -15.86 -5.63
N ASP A 55 4.58 -15.70 -4.84
CA ASP A 55 5.40 -16.78 -4.30
C ASP A 55 4.78 -17.47 -3.06
N GLY A 56 3.58 -17.04 -2.65
CA GLY A 56 2.86 -17.55 -1.49
C GLY A 56 3.28 -16.93 -0.16
N GLY A 57 4.30 -16.07 -0.14
CA GLY A 57 4.77 -15.38 1.06
C GLY A 57 3.92 -14.18 1.45
N PHE A 58 4.03 -13.74 2.72
CA PHE A 58 3.43 -12.50 3.22
C PHE A 58 4.52 -11.52 3.64
N ARG A 59 4.54 -10.33 3.03
CA ARG A 59 5.54 -9.30 3.32
C ARG A 59 5.00 -7.90 3.04
N PRO A 60 5.59 -6.84 3.64
CA PRO A 60 5.25 -5.47 3.30
C PRO A 60 5.51 -5.20 1.81
N ALA A 61 4.53 -4.61 1.13
CA ALA A 61 4.62 -4.28 -0.28
C ALA A 61 3.70 -3.09 -0.64
N PHE A 62 3.84 -2.62 -1.87
CA PHE A 62 2.96 -1.69 -2.53
C PHE A 62 2.53 -2.28 -3.87
N ASN A 63 1.35 -1.90 -4.35
CA ASN A 63 0.89 -2.21 -5.69
C ASN A 63 1.13 -0.99 -6.57
N ALA A 64 1.88 -1.16 -7.65
CA ALA A 64 2.06 -0.12 -8.66
C ALA A 64 1.11 -0.40 -9.83
N GLN A 65 0.35 0.61 -10.23
CA GLN A 65 -0.62 0.51 -11.32
C GLN A 65 -0.29 1.49 -12.43
N PHE A 66 -0.57 1.04 -13.64
CA PHE A 66 -0.32 1.78 -14.86
C PHE A 66 -1.61 1.84 -15.66
N SER A 67 -1.93 3.03 -16.14
CA SER A 67 -2.99 3.24 -17.11
C SER A 67 -2.40 4.02 -18.26
N THR A 68 -2.78 3.66 -19.48
CA THR A 68 -2.25 4.28 -20.69
C THR A 68 -3.39 4.50 -21.65
N THR A 69 -3.49 5.72 -22.16
CA THR A 69 -4.40 6.06 -23.26
C THR A 69 -3.62 6.76 -24.36
N THR A 70 -4.04 6.54 -25.60
CA THR A 70 -3.42 7.11 -26.79
C THR A 70 -4.51 7.69 -27.67
N ASP A 71 -4.36 8.97 -28.02
CA ASP A 71 -5.16 9.62 -29.05
C ASP A 71 -4.32 9.79 -30.34
N ARG A 72 -4.87 10.46 -31.36
CA ARG A 72 -4.16 10.66 -32.64
C ARG A 72 -2.89 11.51 -32.55
N ALA A 73 -2.76 12.34 -31.52
CA ALA A 73 -1.73 13.35 -31.36
C ALA A 73 -0.84 13.15 -30.11
N ARG A 74 -1.28 12.36 -29.12
CA ARG A 74 -0.65 12.26 -27.80
C ARG A 74 -0.76 10.86 -27.20
N VAL A 75 0.15 10.62 -26.26
CA VAL A 75 0.19 9.46 -25.38
C VAL A 75 0.14 9.97 -23.95
N SER A 76 -0.80 9.46 -23.16
CA SER A 76 -0.93 9.76 -21.73
C SER A 76 -0.66 8.51 -20.93
N VAL A 77 0.20 8.63 -19.91
CA VAL A 77 0.56 7.56 -18.98
C VAL A 77 0.33 8.04 -17.56
N GLY A 78 -0.43 7.26 -16.81
CA GLY A 78 -0.69 7.48 -15.39
C GLY A 78 -0.07 6.34 -14.61
N VAL A 79 0.54 6.71 -13.48
CA VAL A 79 1.13 5.78 -12.53
C VAL A 79 0.55 6.09 -11.16
N ASP A 80 0.08 5.07 -10.46
CA ASP A 80 -0.31 5.16 -9.06
C ASP A 80 0.36 4.07 -8.23
N VAL A 81 0.66 4.38 -6.97
CA VAL A 81 1.29 3.45 -6.02
C VAL A 81 0.40 3.36 -4.79
N THR A 82 -0.31 2.25 -4.67
CA THR A 82 -1.26 2.03 -3.59
C THR A 82 -0.73 1.02 -2.58
N SER A 83 -1.23 1.12 -1.35
CA SER A 83 -1.02 0.10 -0.32
C SER A 83 -2.21 -0.87 -0.23
N GLY A 84 -3.03 -0.97 -1.29
CA GLY A 84 -4.24 -1.79 -1.30
C GLY A 84 -3.91 -3.27 -1.37
N GLY A 85 -4.70 -4.15 -0.76
CA GLY A 85 -4.35 -5.57 -0.62
C GLY A 85 -4.59 -6.45 -1.85
N CYS A 86 -5.10 -5.90 -2.95
CA CYS A 86 -5.50 -6.65 -4.15
C CYS A 86 -5.46 -5.74 -5.39
N ASP A 87 -4.63 -6.10 -6.37
CA ASP A 87 -4.44 -5.34 -7.60
C ASP A 87 -5.74 -5.14 -8.40
N ILE A 88 -6.55 -6.21 -8.56
CA ILE A 88 -7.78 -6.16 -9.36
C ILE A 88 -8.78 -5.13 -8.83
N ALA A 89 -8.91 -5.06 -7.50
CA ALA A 89 -9.87 -4.16 -6.86
C ALA A 89 -9.47 -2.68 -6.97
N ASP A 90 -8.18 -2.40 -7.09
CA ASP A 90 -7.69 -1.05 -7.20
C ASP A 90 -7.58 -0.62 -8.68
N ALA A 91 -7.26 -1.55 -9.59
CA ALA A 91 -7.18 -1.29 -11.03
C ALA A 91 -8.52 -0.83 -11.63
N SER A 92 -9.66 -1.29 -11.10
CA SER A 92 -10.99 -0.81 -11.53
C SER A 92 -11.23 0.67 -11.25
N ASN A 93 -10.45 1.28 -10.35
CA ASN A 93 -10.60 2.67 -9.94
C ASN A 93 -9.58 3.61 -10.61
N PHE A 94 -8.57 3.06 -11.31
CA PHE A 94 -7.49 3.84 -11.92
C PHE A 94 -7.65 3.94 -13.45
N VAL A 95 -8.42 4.93 -13.90
CA VAL A 95 -8.67 5.21 -15.31
C VAL A 95 -8.20 6.62 -15.64
N ILE A 96 -7.49 6.77 -16.77
CA ILE A 96 -7.09 8.06 -17.30
C ILE A 96 -8.15 8.50 -18.31
N GLU A 97 -8.75 9.65 -18.04
CA GLU A 97 -9.64 10.29 -19.00
C GLU A 97 -8.84 10.81 -20.21
N PRO A 98 -9.39 10.72 -21.43
CA PRO A 98 -8.76 11.31 -22.60
C PRO A 98 -8.59 12.82 -22.39
N ALA A 99 -7.45 13.36 -22.81
CA ALA A 99 -7.26 14.80 -22.86
C ALA A 99 -8.11 15.36 -24.02
N ASP A 100 -8.96 16.34 -23.73
CA ASP A 100 -9.78 17.04 -24.74
C ASP A 100 -8.97 17.63 -25.90
#